data_AF-A0A654DGA1-F1
#
_entry.id   AF-A0A654DGA1-F1
#
_cell.length_a   1.000
_cell.length_b   1.000
_cell.length_c   1.000
_cell.angle_alpha   90.00
_cell.angle_beta   90.00
_cell.angle_gamma   90.00
#
_symmetry.space_group_name_H-M   'P 1'
#
loop_
_entity.id
_entity.type
_entity.pdbx_description
1 polymer ?
#
loop_
_entity_poly.entity_id
_entity_poly.type
_entity_poly.pdbx_seq_one_letter_code
_entity_poly.pdbx_strand_id
1 'polypeptide(L)'
;MRIRYVATIVEMLRKDAGTLAREYLSARDAEIHEFLSEGDRAAYVDLVFALGRFLHRPTFEREIAEIDAACATIEAQPSAQHLMRPIAWRFGDGTTFPGYTDGECWNGFINVWVSIAIWPYVLAELIAGADGDAALIEQYRAMPEVNGMVSLSHGFATSEVTPTWPTMFADYPRGTMMPIPAGWTEMSWRNETAPSFGPCVGPMGEAAQIWIDYEQPAKREIPESERFTFCRRDAIGELTVVYTGDDYGEALRHIAIEVLACDFAHRLAQQLDPAEWREMRIRNRSVEAGVCASHDFLDANMVMLAAWQATRDPAVVGNGDATALGCDLDHVNAAWTIATRDYLTASDEAARFDDWRVTGRDVPSLAAEGHDLATIPPSDSAGRVYKVGFIQAHGNGWIVDVAITSECFEHLIDAEAHLWSVFASNESRHV
;
A
#
# COMPACT_ATOMS: atom_id res chain seq x y z
N MET A 1 -8.33 16.56 0.13
CA MET A 1 -8.90 17.92 0.20
C MET A 1 -9.10 18.34 1.66
N ARG A 2 -8.19 19.16 2.21
CA ARG A 2 -7.98 19.49 3.64
C ARG A 2 -9.11 20.26 4.37
N ILE A 3 -10.27 20.47 3.76
CA ILE A 3 -11.35 21.33 4.31
C ILE A 3 -12.36 20.55 5.20
N ARG A 4 -12.11 19.29 5.57
CA ARG A 4 -13.15 18.46 6.26
C ARG A 4 -12.80 17.97 7.66
N TYR A 5 -12.16 18.81 8.49
CA TYR A 5 -11.74 18.41 9.82
C TYR A 5 -12.11 19.39 10.94
N VAL A 6 -13.40 19.61 11.21
CA VAL A 6 -13.81 20.32 12.44
C VAL A 6 -13.51 19.48 13.69
N ALA A 7 -13.57 18.14 13.60
CA ALA A 7 -13.23 17.23 14.69
C ALA A 7 -11.71 17.13 14.92
N THR A 8 -10.89 17.00 13.86
CA THR A 8 -9.42 16.95 13.98
C THR A 8 -8.84 18.30 14.37
N ILE A 9 -9.48 19.43 14.04
CA ILE A 9 -9.08 20.72 14.62
C ILE A 9 -9.21 20.64 16.14
N VAL A 10 -10.31 20.15 16.73
CA VAL A 10 -10.43 20.07 18.20
C VAL A 10 -9.42 19.12 18.85
N GLU A 11 -9.08 17.99 18.23
CA GLU A 11 -8.06 17.07 18.75
C GLU A 11 -6.63 17.57 18.56
N MET A 12 -6.34 18.15 17.40
CA MET A 12 -5.07 18.80 17.10
C MET A 12 -4.84 20.03 17.98
N LEU A 13 -5.91 20.76 18.33
CA LEU A 13 -5.90 21.84 19.32
C LEU A 13 -5.66 21.36 20.77
N ARG A 14 -5.82 20.06 21.04
CA ARG A 14 -5.49 19.44 22.33
C ARG A 14 -4.10 18.78 22.34
N LYS A 15 -3.46 18.61 21.17
CA LYS A 15 -2.09 18.09 21.05
C LYS A 15 -1.06 19.15 21.46
N ASP A 16 0.20 18.74 21.52
CA ASP A 16 1.34 19.58 21.85
C ASP A 16 1.69 20.57 20.71
N ALA A 17 2.53 21.55 21.04
CA ALA A 17 2.91 22.63 20.13
C ALA A 17 3.61 22.15 18.85
N GLY A 18 4.33 21.03 18.88
CA GLY A 18 5.09 20.49 17.75
C GLY A 18 4.17 19.89 16.69
N THR A 19 3.10 19.20 17.11
CA THR A 19 2.11 18.65 16.18
C THR A 19 1.37 19.76 15.42
N LEU A 20 0.95 20.81 16.11
CA LEU A 20 0.34 22.00 15.48
C LEU A 20 1.30 22.72 14.55
N ALA A 21 2.58 22.81 14.91
CA ALA A 21 3.61 23.45 14.08
C ALA A 21 3.80 22.69 12.77
N ARG A 22 3.83 21.36 12.80
CA ARG A 22 3.90 20.51 11.59
C ARG A 22 2.69 20.68 10.68
N GLU A 23 1.47 20.73 11.23
CA GLU A 23 0.27 20.95 10.41
C GLU A 23 0.26 22.35 9.78
N TYR A 24 0.64 23.38 10.55
CA TYR A 24 0.75 24.75 10.03
C TYR A 24 1.71 24.80 8.83
N LEU A 25 2.92 24.25 8.99
CA LEU A 25 3.94 24.20 7.96
C LEU A 25 3.46 23.38 6.74
N SER A 26 2.84 22.23 7.00
CA SER A 26 2.32 21.37 5.96
C SER A 26 1.19 22.02 5.16
N ALA A 27 0.32 22.83 5.77
CA ALA A 27 -0.70 23.60 5.04
C ALA A 27 -0.13 24.84 4.34
N ARG A 28 0.89 25.48 4.94
CA ARG A 28 1.58 26.66 4.38
C ARG A 28 2.30 26.31 3.08
N ASP A 29 2.83 25.10 2.99
CA ASP A 29 3.67 24.67 1.86
C ASP A 29 2.93 23.72 0.90
N ALA A 30 1.65 23.44 1.15
CA ALA A 30 0.79 22.62 0.29
C ALA A 30 0.54 23.25 -1.09
N GLU A 31 0.51 22.42 -2.13
CA GLU A 31 0.10 22.83 -3.49
C GLU A 31 -1.42 22.69 -3.70
N ILE A 32 -1.94 23.32 -4.78
CA ILE A 32 -3.38 23.52 -5.04
C ILE A 32 -4.19 22.20 -5.09
N HIS A 33 -3.57 21.03 -5.29
CA HIS A 33 -4.28 19.75 -5.28
C HIS A 33 -4.71 19.27 -3.88
N GLU A 34 -4.26 19.92 -2.80
CA GLU A 34 -4.62 19.56 -1.42
C GLU A 34 -5.80 20.37 -0.85
N PHE A 35 -6.15 21.50 -1.49
CA PHE A 35 -7.22 22.40 -1.11
C PHE A 35 -8.13 22.67 -2.31
N LEU A 36 -9.41 23.00 -2.10
CA LEU A 36 -10.33 23.32 -3.21
C LEU A 36 -9.83 24.50 -4.06
N SER A 37 -9.15 25.43 -3.39
CA SER A 37 -8.56 26.62 -3.98
C SER A 37 -7.42 27.14 -3.11
N GLU A 38 -6.58 27.99 -3.69
CA GLU A 38 -5.56 28.73 -2.94
C GLU A 38 -6.14 29.61 -1.82
N GLY A 39 -7.37 30.12 -2.01
CA GLY A 39 -8.06 30.91 -0.99
C GLY A 39 -8.42 30.08 0.25
N ASP A 40 -8.79 28.82 0.07
CA ASP A 40 -9.12 27.91 1.17
C ASP A 40 -7.87 27.45 1.92
N ARG A 41 -6.78 27.23 1.19
CA ARG A 41 -5.46 26.95 1.77
C ARG A 41 -5.02 28.10 2.66
N ALA A 42 -5.05 29.32 2.15
CA ALA A 42 -4.68 30.52 2.91
C ALA A 42 -5.52 30.69 4.18
N ALA A 43 -6.86 30.51 4.07
CA ALA A 43 -7.76 30.61 5.22
C ALA A 43 -7.49 29.55 6.29
N TYR A 44 -7.13 28.33 5.88
CA TYR A 44 -6.76 27.25 6.80
C TYR A 44 -5.41 27.50 7.48
N VAL A 45 -4.41 27.96 6.71
CA VAL A 45 -3.09 28.35 7.25
C VAL A 45 -3.22 29.45 8.30
N ASP A 46 -4.01 30.49 8.02
CA ASP A 46 -4.27 31.58 8.95
C ASP A 46 -4.95 31.09 10.23
N LEU A 47 -5.90 30.15 10.10
CA LEU A 47 -6.59 29.55 11.23
C LEU A 47 -5.64 28.75 12.13
N VAL A 48 -4.85 27.83 11.57
CA VAL A 48 -3.91 26.99 12.33
C VAL A 48 -2.84 27.87 12.99
N PHE A 49 -2.34 28.89 12.29
CA PHE A 49 -1.37 29.84 12.83
C PHE A 49 -1.94 30.63 14.02
N ALA A 50 -3.16 31.17 13.89
CA ALA A 50 -3.82 31.92 14.95
C ALA A 50 -4.06 31.04 16.19
N LEU A 51 -4.46 29.78 15.98
CA LEU A 51 -4.73 28.84 17.05
C LEU A 51 -3.45 28.37 17.78
N GLY A 52 -2.38 28.05 17.04
CA GLY A 52 -1.08 27.69 17.63
C GLY A 52 -0.51 28.80 18.50
N ARG A 53 -0.59 30.07 18.03
CA ARG A 53 -0.21 31.25 18.83
C ARG A 53 -1.07 31.44 20.08
N PHE A 54 -2.38 31.18 19.99
CA PHE A 54 -3.31 31.37 21.09
C PHE A 54 -3.12 30.32 22.20
N LEU A 55 -2.98 29.04 21.82
CA LEU A 55 -2.94 27.92 22.75
C LEU A 55 -1.55 27.64 23.33
N HIS A 56 -0.48 27.77 22.55
CA HIS A 56 0.86 27.32 22.93
C HIS A 56 1.91 28.44 23.00
N ARG A 57 1.52 29.69 22.70
CA ARG A 57 2.35 30.92 22.77
C ARG A 57 3.81 30.72 22.30
N PRO A 58 4.92 31.14 22.98
CA PRO A 58 6.22 31.17 22.31
C PRO A 58 6.74 29.77 21.94
N THR A 59 6.20 28.70 22.54
CA THR A 59 6.57 27.32 22.21
C THR A 59 6.21 27.02 20.76
N PHE A 60 5.03 27.39 20.27
CA PHE A 60 4.63 27.14 18.87
C PHE A 60 5.53 27.83 17.85
N GLU A 61 5.86 29.11 18.09
CA GLU A 61 6.78 29.85 17.21
C GLU A 61 8.19 29.25 17.23
N ARG A 62 8.63 28.74 18.40
CA ARG A 62 9.91 28.04 18.53
C ARG A 62 9.89 26.69 17.80
N GLU A 63 8.85 25.88 17.94
CA GLU A 63 8.73 24.61 17.20
C GLU A 63 8.70 24.83 15.69
N ILE A 64 7.97 25.86 15.20
CA ILE A 64 8.02 26.26 13.78
C ILE A 64 9.45 26.58 13.35
N ALA A 65 10.15 27.43 14.12
CA ALA A 65 11.51 27.82 13.80
C ALA A 65 12.51 26.65 13.89
N GLU A 66 12.33 25.73 14.83
CA GLU A 66 13.16 24.53 14.99
C GLU A 66 12.92 23.53 13.86
N ILE A 67 11.66 23.35 13.41
CA ILE A 67 11.32 22.48 12.26
C ILE A 67 11.83 23.09 10.95
N ASP A 68 11.55 24.37 10.69
CA ASP A 68 12.05 25.07 9.49
C ASP A 68 13.59 25.11 9.48
N ALA A 69 14.23 25.33 10.64
CA ALA A 69 15.69 25.30 10.76
C ALA A 69 16.26 23.89 10.62
N ALA A 70 15.60 22.84 11.14
CA ALA A 70 16.01 21.46 10.94
C ALA A 70 15.99 21.10 9.44
N CYS A 71 14.92 21.46 8.72
CA CYS A 71 14.85 21.30 7.27
C CYS A 71 16.00 22.05 6.53
N ALA A 72 16.42 23.21 7.03
CA ALA A 72 17.54 23.97 6.47
C ALA A 72 18.94 23.50 6.92
N THR A 73 19.06 22.79 8.06
CA THR A 73 20.34 22.44 8.70
C THR A 73 20.71 20.96 8.52
N ILE A 74 19.79 20.10 8.07
CA ILE A 74 20.03 18.65 7.86
C ILE A 74 21.01 18.35 6.71
N GLU A 75 21.51 19.35 5.97
CA GLU A 75 22.68 19.17 5.10
C GLU A 75 24.03 19.16 5.84
N ALA A 76 24.11 19.40 7.16
CA ALA A 76 25.39 19.30 7.86
C ALA A 76 25.28 19.02 9.37
N GLN A 77 25.57 17.78 9.80
CA GLN A 77 26.75 17.53 10.63
C GLN A 77 27.10 16.04 10.77
N PRO A 78 28.40 15.69 10.83
CA PRO A 78 28.87 14.34 10.58
C PRO A 78 29.34 13.59 11.82
N SER A 79 29.03 12.29 11.88
CA SER A 79 29.77 11.33 12.71
C SER A 79 30.57 10.40 11.80
N ALA A 80 31.52 9.65 12.35
CA ALA A 80 32.67 9.00 11.69
C ALA A 80 32.37 7.97 10.56
N GLN A 81 31.13 7.86 10.05
CA GLN A 81 30.71 7.14 8.82
C GLN A 81 31.01 7.92 7.52
N HIS A 82 31.96 8.86 7.57
CA HIS A 82 32.17 9.95 6.60
C HIS A 82 32.54 9.55 5.16
N LEU A 83 32.63 8.26 4.83
CA LEU A 83 33.04 7.78 3.50
C LEU A 83 31.93 7.13 2.68
N MET A 84 30.79 6.77 3.28
CA MET A 84 29.74 6.05 2.53
C MET A 84 28.41 6.78 2.53
N ARG A 85 27.89 7.05 1.33
CA ARG A 85 26.58 7.65 1.06
C ARG A 85 25.50 6.57 1.13
N PRO A 86 24.38 6.80 1.86
CA PRO A 86 23.28 5.86 1.87
C PRO A 86 22.52 5.87 0.54
N ILE A 87 22.18 4.69 0.03
CA ILE A 87 21.51 4.50 -1.26
C ILE A 87 20.39 3.46 -1.16
N ALA A 88 19.45 3.53 -2.11
CA ALA A 88 18.63 2.39 -2.48
C ALA A 88 19.21 1.80 -3.77
N TRP A 89 19.20 0.48 -3.92
CA TRP A 89 19.83 -0.19 -5.05
C TRP A 89 19.14 -1.52 -5.35
N ARG A 90 19.33 -2.08 -6.55
CA ARG A 90 18.75 -3.36 -6.94
C ARG A 90 19.65 -4.15 -7.89
N PHE A 91 19.35 -5.43 -8.04
CA PHE A 91 19.85 -6.26 -9.13
C PHE A 91 18.86 -6.23 -10.30
N GLY A 92 19.24 -5.66 -11.44
CA GLY A 92 18.33 -5.60 -12.61
C GLY A 92 16.99 -4.93 -12.28
N ASP A 93 15.88 -5.65 -12.47
CA ASP A 93 14.52 -5.22 -12.11
C ASP A 93 13.97 -5.89 -10.83
N GLY A 94 14.86 -6.47 -10.02
CA GLY A 94 14.52 -7.21 -8.80
C GLY A 94 14.27 -6.32 -7.57
N THR A 95 14.43 -6.94 -6.39
CA THR A 95 14.17 -6.31 -5.08
C THR A 95 15.01 -5.04 -4.90
N THR A 96 14.40 -3.98 -4.36
CA THR A 96 15.10 -2.75 -3.98
C THR A 96 15.61 -2.86 -2.55
N PHE A 97 16.92 -2.87 -2.38
CA PHE A 97 17.60 -2.97 -1.10
C PHE A 97 18.08 -1.60 -0.61
N PRO A 98 18.09 -1.37 0.71
CA PRO A 98 18.88 -0.29 1.31
C PRO A 98 20.37 -0.66 1.32
N GLY A 99 21.25 0.33 1.34
CA GLY A 99 22.68 0.11 1.47
C GLY A 99 23.46 1.41 1.54
N TYR A 100 24.78 1.27 1.41
CA TYR A 100 25.74 2.36 1.42
C TYR A 100 26.72 2.19 0.26
N THR A 101 27.28 3.29 -0.25
CA THR A 101 28.30 3.28 -1.31
C THR A 101 29.36 4.33 -1.05
N ASP A 102 30.61 4.05 -1.40
CA ASP A 102 31.70 5.03 -1.44
C ASP A 102 31.70 5.88 -2.73
N GLY A 103 30.79 5.58 -3.67
CA GLY A 103 30.70 6.23 -4.98
C GLY A 103 31.72 5.71 -6.00
N GLU A 104 32.53 4.71 -5.64
CA GLU A 104 33.41 4.03 -6.58
C GLU A 104 32.66 2.87 -7.27
N CYS A 105 33.14 2.52 -8.47
CA CYS A 105 32.61 1.43 -9.25
C CYS A 105 33.69 0.37 -9.52
N TRP A 106 33.31 -0.90 -9.45
CA TRP A 106 34.13 -2.02 -9.90
C TRP A 106 33.50 -2.67 -11.13
N ASN A 107 34.25 -2.79 -12.23
CA ASN A 107 33.76 -3.28 -13.53
C ASN A 107 32.48 -2.57 -14.05
N GLY A 108 32.31 -1.28 -13.72
CA GLY A 108 31.16 -0.48 -14.13
C GLY A 108 29.92 -0.59 -13.24
N PHE A 109 30.00 -1.36 -12.15
CA PHE A 109 28.92 -1.53 -11.17
C PHE A 109 29.28 -0.84 -9.85
N ILE A 110 28.30 -0.27 -9.18
CA ILE A 110 28.51 0.49 -7.95
C ILE A 110 28.90 -0.44 -6.80
N ASN A 111 29.91 -0.05 -6.01
CA ASN A 111 30.25 -0.77 -4.80
C ASN A 111 29.16 -0.53 -3.74
N VAL A 112 28.58 -1.62 -3.22
CA VAL A 112 27.50 -1.53 -2.24
C VAL A 112 27.84 -2.30 -0.98
N TRP A 113 27.60 -1.68 0.16
CA TRP A 113 27.65 -2.28 1.49
C TRP A 113 26.24 -2.37 2.07
N VAL A 114 25.94 -3.49 2.70
CA VAL A 114 24.65 -3.71 3.39
C VAL A 114 24.89 -4.09 4.84
N SER A 115 23.89 -3.79 5.69
CA SER A 115 23.95 -4.18 7.09
C SER A 115 23.67 -5.68 7.26
N ILE A 116 24.03 -6.22 8.44
CA ILE A 116 23.76 -7.62 8.79
C ILE A 116 22.26 -7.95 8.68
N ALA A 117 21.38 -7.01 9.01
CA ALA A 117 19.93 -7.21 8.89
C ALA A 117 19.46 -7.36 7.44
N ILE A 118 20.19 -6.81 6.47
CA ILE A 118 19.81 -6.80 5.05
C ILE A 118 20.46 -7.96 4.29
N TRP A 119 21.60 -8.45 4.76
CA TRP A 119 22.37 -9.53 4.11
C TRP A 119 21.54 -10.80 3.79
N PRO A 120 20.69 -11.33 4.70
CA PRO A 120 19.87 -12.51 4.39
C PRO A 120 18.99 -12.34 3.15
N TYR A 121 18.48 -11.13 2.92
CA TYR A 121 17.61 -10.82 1.78
C TYR A 121 18.42 -10.72 0.48
N VAL A 122 19.61 -10.10 0.53
CA VAL A 122 20.53 -10.05 -0.62
C VAL A 122 20.99 -11.46 -1.00
N LEU A 123 21.32 -12.29 0.00
CA LEU A 123 21.73 -13.68 -0.20
C LEU A 123 20.61 -14.51 -0.84
N ALA A 124 19.36 -14.30 -0.43
CA ALA A 124 18.21 -14.97 -1.04
C ALA A 124 18.07 -14.62 -2.53
N GLU A 125 18.24 -13.36 -2.91
CA GLU A 125 18.19 -12.96 -4.32
C GLU A 125 19.36 -13.50 -5.15
N LEU A 126 20.57 -13.54 -4.58
CA LEU A 126 21.74 -14.15 -5.22
C LEU A 126 21.55 -15.65 -5.47
N ILE A 127 21.03 -16.37 -4.47
CA ILE A 127 20.71 -17.80 -4.59
C ILE A 127 19.62 -18.02 -5.64
N ALA A 128 18.60 -17.16 -5.69
CA ALA A 128 17.55 -17.24 -6.71
C ALA A 128 18.10 -17.04 -8.12
N GLY A 129 18.93 -16.01 -8.31
CA GLY A 129 19.55 -15.73 -9.61
C GLY A 129 20.65 -16.72 -10.03
N ALA A 130 21.02 -17.67 -9.18
CA ALA A 130 21.90 -18.79 -9.55
C ALA A 130 21.20 -19.85 -10.42
N ASP A 131 19.88 -19.77 -10.62
CA ASP A 131 19.07 -20.62 -11.49
C ASP A 131 19.34 -22.13 -11.30
N GLY A 132 19.48 -22.55 -10.03
CA GLY A 132 19.72 -23.95 -9.66
C GLY A 132 21.15 -24.45 -9.79
N ASP A 133 22.14 -23.60 -10.10
CA ASP A 133 23.55 -23.98 -10.06
C ASP A 133 24.00 -24.28 -8.62
N ALA A 134 24.09 -25.58 -8.30
CA ALA A 134 24.40 -26.06 -6.96
C ALA A 134 25.77 -25.59 -6.44
N ALA A 135 26.77 -25.48 -7.31
CA ALA A 135 28.11 -25.05 -6.89
C ALA A 135 28.13 -23.56 -6.55
N LEU A 136 27.42 -22.76 -7.35
CA LEU A 136 27.27 -21.32 -7.10
C LEU A 136 26.43 -21.05 -5.85
N ILE A 137 25.35 -21.79 -5.63
CA ILE A 137 24.51 -21.69 -4.42
C ILE A 137 25.33 -22.06 -3.16
N GLU A 138 26.13 -23.13 -3.21
CA GLU A 138 27.01 -23.51 -2.11
C GLU A 138 28.06 -22.42 -1.83
N GLN A 139 28.63 -21.83 -2.90
CA GLN A 139 29.54 -20.70 -2.77
C GLN A 139 28.89 -19.51 -2.08
N TYR A 140 27.65 -19.15 -2.44
CA TYR A 140 26.91 -18.06 -1.78
C TYR A 140 26.61 -18.37 -0.31
N ARG A 141 26.15 -19.59 0.01
CA ARG A 141 25.88 -20.00 1.40
C ARG A 141 27.13 -20.04 2.27
N ALA A 142 28.29 -20.27 1.67
CA ALA A 142 29.58 -20.23 2.35
C ALA A 142 30.13 -18.81 2.55
N MET A 143 29.49 -17.78 1.99
CA MET A 143 29.89 -16.39 2.22
C MET A 143 29.61 -16.03 3.70
N PRO A 144 30.60 -15.46 4.42
CA PRO A 144 30.39 -15.06 5.80
C PRO A 144 29.25 -14.05 5.90
N GLU A 145 28.53 -14.03 7.03
CA GLU A 145 27.64 -12.91 7.37
C GLU A 145 28.50 -11.66 7.55
N VAL A 146 28.54 -10.80 6.54
CA VAL A 146 29.38 -9.61 6.56
C VAL A 146 28.50 -8.38 6.73
N ASN A 147 28.85 -7.53 7.70
CA ASN A 147 28.66 -6.10 7.51
C ASN A 147 29.69 -5.68 6.44
N GLY A 148 29.33 -5.82 5.18
CA GLY A 148 30.35 -5.87 4.13
C GLY A 148 29.84 -5.69 2.72
N MET A 149 30.82 -5.55 1.84
CA MET A 149 30.65 -5.27 0.43
C MET A 149 29.97 -6.46 -0.27
N VAL A 150 28.91 -6.19 -1.01
CA VAL A 150 28.22 -7.18 -1.87
C VAL A 150 29.18 -7.56 -3.00
N SER A 151 29.60 -8.82 -3.07
CA SER A 151 30.59 -9.29 -4.05
C SER A 151 29.98 -9.43 -5.45
N LEU A 152 30.47 -8.61 -6.39
CA LEU A 152 29.97 -8.45 -7.76
C LEU A 152 30.50 -9.50 -8.76
N SER A 153 31.14 -10.58 -8.29
CA SER A 153 31.91 -11.51 -9.15
C SER A 153 31.08 -12.44 -10.06
N HIS A 154 29.75 -12.32 -10.08
CA HIS A 154 28.87 -13.33 -10.70
C HIS A 154 27.85 -12.79 -11.72
N GLY A 155 28.10 -11.60 -12.29
CA GLY A 155 27.31 -11.09 -13.42
C GLY A 155 26.06 -10.30 -13.04
N PHE A 156 25.87 -9.97 -11.77
CA PHE A 156 24.81 -9.07 -11.33
C PHE A 156 25.23 -7.60 -11.49
N ALA A 157 24.37 -6.82 -12.15
CA ALA A 157 24.52 -5.38 -12.26
C ALA A 157 23.85 -4.69 -11.07
N THR A 158 24.62 -4.16 -10.13
CA THR A 158 24.09 -3.28 -9.07
C THR A 158 23.79 -1.91 -9.67
N SER A 159 22.54 -1.49 -9.56
CA SER A 159 22.08 -0.17 -10.01
C SER A 159 21.48 0.58 -8.85
N GLU A 160 21.88 1.84 -8.67
CA GLU A 160 21.22 2.75 -7.73
C GLU A 160 19.80 3.05 -8.22
N VAL A 161 18.87 3.10 -7.27
CA VAL A 161 17.46 3.43 -7.49
C VAL A 161 17.16 4.71 -6.73
N THR A 162 16.37 5.59 -7.33
CA THR A 162 15.84 6.78 -6.65
C THR A 162 14.39 6.54 -6.29
N PRO A 163 14.08 6.00 -5.09
CA PRO A 163 12.70 5.85 -4.65
C PRO A 163 12.07 7.22 -4.36
N THR A 164 10.74 7.28 -4.30
CA THR A 164 10.05 8.57 -4.10
C THR A 164 9.89 8.93 -2.61
N TRP A 165 9.77 7.94 -1.71
CA TRP A 165 9.58 8.12 -0.27
C TRP A 165 10.65 8.98 0.41
N PRO A 166 11.95 8.99 0.04
CA PRO A 166 12.90 9.88 0.71
C PRO A 166 12.61 11.35 0.48
N THR A 167 11.90 11.69 -0.61
CA THR A 167 11.46 13.07 -0.83
C THR A 167 10.32 13.45 0.11
N MET A 168 9.49 12.47 0.50
CA MET A 168 8.34 12.61 1.38
C MET A 168 8.74 12.55 2.86
N PHE A 169 9.74 11.73 3.20
CA PHE A 169 10.23 11.49 4.56
C PHE A 169 11.73 11.80 4.63
N ALA A 170 12.07 13.09 4.58
CA ALA A 170 13.46 13.54 4.46
C ALA A 170 14.34 13.17 5.68
N ASP A 171 13.72 13.02 6.86
CA ASP A 171 14.39 12.64 8.10
C ASP A 171 14.43 11.11 8.34
N TYR A 172 13.79 10.32 7.46
CA TYR A 172 13.84 8.85 7.50
C TYR A 172 15.22 8.35 7.05
N PRO A 173 15.98 7.65 7.92
CA PRO A 173 17.33 7.21 7.57
C PRO A 173 17.30 6.11 6.51
N ARG A 174 17.79 6.41 5.29
CA ARG A 174 17.64 5.48 4.15
C ARG A 174 18.28 4.11 4.37
N GLY A 175 19.41 4.05 5.07
CA GLY A 175 20.08 2.79 5.39
C GLY A 175 19.33 1.90 6.38
N THR A 176 18.27 2.42 7.01
CA THR A 176 17.39 1.69 7.95
C THR A 176 16.06 1.31 7.32
N MET A 177 15.85 1.55 6.02
CA MET A 177 14.70 0.98 5.31
C MET A 177 14.83 -0.56 5.26
N MET A 178 13.75 -1.26 4.95
CA MET A 178 13.81 -2.71 4.67
C MET A 178 13.74 -2.98 3.17
N PRO A 179 14.16 -4.17 2.68
CA PRO A 179 14.09 -4.49 1.25
C PRO A 179 12.65 -4.44 0.73
N ILE A 180 12.44 -3.79 -0.42
CA ILE A 180 11.13 -3.61 -1.07
C ILE A 180 11.09 -4.54 -2.30
N PRO A 181 10.27 -5.61 -2.29
CA PRO A 181 10.14 -6.52 -3.43
C PRO A 181 9.71 -5.84 -4.73
N ALA A 182 10.17 -6.34 -5.87
CA ALA A 182 10.00 -5.73 -7.21
C ALA A 182 8.54 -5.48 -7.65
N GLY A 183 7.59 -6.26 -7.11
CA GLY A 183 6.16 -6.15 -7.44
C GLY A 183 5.37 -5.19 -6.54
N TRP A 184 5.99 -4.63 -5.50
CA TRP A 184 5.27 -3.76 -4.58
C TRP A 184 5.10 -2.36 -5.15
N THR A 185 3.90 -1.81 -4.99
CA THR A 185 3.62 -0.43 -5.37
C THR A 185 3.97 0.49 -4.21
N GLU A 186 4.72 1.56 -4.46
CA GLU A 186 4.95 2.59 -3.46
C GLU A 186 3.63 3.37 -3.21
N MET A 187 3.14 3.34 -1.98
CA MET A 187 1.88 3.99 -1.56
C MET A 187 2.12 5.12 -0.55
N SER A 188 3.38 5.45 -0.32
CA SER A 188 3.86 6.45 0.63
C SER A 188 3.22 7.81 0.40
N TRP A 189 2.85 8.47 1.49
CA TRP A 189 2.36 9.85 1.45
C TRP A 189 3.01 10.73 2.53
N ARG A 190 3.42 11.96 2.16
CA ARG A 190 4.28 12.88 2.95
C ARG A 190 3.81 13.20 4.37
N ASN A 191 2.53 13.00 4.70
CA ASN A 191 2.00 13.21 6.06
C ASN A 191 1.48 11.92 6.72
N GLU A 192 1.80 10.74 6.18
CA GLU A 192 1.75 9.51 6.99
C GLU A 192 2.87 9.55 8.02
N THR A 193 2.80 8.66 9.02
CA THR A 193 3.83 8.53 10.04
C THR A 193 5.11 7.90 9.52
N ALA A 194 4.99 7.14 8.43
CA ALA A 194 6.05 6.31 7.88
C ALA A 194 5.81 5.98 6.40
N PRO A 195 6.87 5.65 5.63
CA PRO A 195 6.73 5.10 4.29
C PRO A 195 5.85 3.85 4.24
N SER A 196 5.08 3.72 3.16
CA SER A 196 4.15 2.62 2.96
C SER A 196 4.17 2.03 1.54
N PHE A 197 3.84 0.74 1.44
CA PHE A 197 3.94 -0.04 0.21
C PHE A 197 2.78 -1.04 0.08
N GLY A 198 2.28 -1.21 -1.14
CA GLY A 198 1.17 -2.09 -1.49
C GLY A 198 1.64 -3.37 -2.16
N PRO A 199 1.63 -4.52 -1.48
CA PRO A 199 2.06 -5.80 -2.06
C PRO A 199 1.05 -6.41 -3.03
N CYS A 200 -0.25 -6.15 -2.85
CA CYS A 200 -1.31 -6.70 -3.69
C CYS A 200 -2.61 -5.92 -3.53
N VAL A 201 -3.52 -6.16 -4.47
CA VAL A 201 -4.90 -5.64 -4.47
C VAL A 201 -5.83 -6.82 -4.74
N GLY A 202 -6.94 -6.92 -4.01
CA GLY A 202 -7.97 -7.93 -4.25
C GLY A 202 -8.76 -7.70 -5.55
N PRO A 203 -9.55 -8.69 -6.00
CA PRO A 203 -10.27 -8.63 -7.27
C PRO A 203 -11.27 -7.46 -7.39
N MET A 204 -11.71 -6.87 -6.27
CA MET A 204 -12.63 -5.73 -6.26
C MET A 204 -11.94 -4.40 -5.92
N GLY A 205 -10.60 -4.37 -5.77
CA GLY A 205 -9.84 -3.16 -5.43
C GLY A 205 -9.41 -3.07 -3.97
N GLU A 206 -9.58 -4.14 -3.19
CA GLU A 206 -9.17 -4.24 -1.79
C GLU A 206 -7.65 -4.27 -1.64
N ALA A 207 -7.00 -3.10 -1.53
CA ALA A 207 -5.55 -3.02 -1.41
C ALA A 207 -5.05 -3.50 -0.03
N ALA A 208 -4.01 -4.32 -0.02
CA ALA A 208 -3.21 -4.57 1.17
C ALA A 208 -2.03 -3.58 1.20
N GLN A 209 -1.62 -3.14 2.39
CA GLN A 209 -0.62 -2.09 2.55
C GLN A 209 0.20 -2.32 3.84
N ILE A 210 1.52 -2.19 3.74
CA ILE A 210 2.44 -2.23 4.88
C ILE A 210 3.05 -0.84 5.10
N TRP A 211 3.09 -0.40 6.35
CA TRP A 211 3.86 0.75 6.82
C TRP A 211 5.15 0.27 7.50
N ILE A 212 6.26 0.94 7.18
CA ILE A 212 7.59 0.65 7.72
C ILE A 212 8.06 1.86 8.52
N ASP A 213 7.79 1.83 9.83
CA ASP A 213 8.11 2.93 10.74
C ASP A 213 9.62 3.00 11.04
N TYR A 214 10.03 4.10 11.67
CA TYR A 214 11.41 4.37 12.03
C TYR A 214 11.97 3.23 12.91
N GLU A 215 13.19 2.79 12.59
CA GLU A 215 13.90 1.78 13.37
C GLU A 215 14.00 2.19 14.85
N GLN A 216 14.28 3.48 15.10
CA GLN A 216 14.38 4.04 16.45
C GLN A 216 12.98 4.34 17.01
N PRO A 217 12.55 3.70 18.12
CA PRO A 217 11.22 3.91 18.70
C PRO A 217 10.91 5.37 19.02
N ALA A 218 11.89 6.13 19.50
CA ALA A 218 11.72 7.54 19.84
C ALA A 218 11.40 8.47 18.64
N LYS A 219 11.51 7.97 17.41
CA LYS A 219 11.14 8.70 16.18
C LYS A 219 9.78 8.31 15.62
N ARG A 220 9.18 7.22 16.12
CA ARG A 220 7.84 6.77 15.73
C ARG A 220 6.80 7.76 16.25
N GLU A 221 5.62 7.85 15.61
CA GLU A 221 4.54 8.72 16.11
C GLU A 221 4.12 8.32 17.53
N ILE A 222 4.06 7.02 17.78
CA ILE A 222 3.83 6.42 19.09
C ILE A 222 5.07 5.59 19.42
N PRO A 223 5.92 6.00 20.38
CA PRO A 223 7.17 5.28 20.66
C PRO A 223 6.98 3.81 21.04
N GLU A 224 5.82 3.46 21.60
CA GLU A 224 5.44 2.10 21.96
C GLU A 224 4.86 1.29 20.80
N SER A 225 4.59 1.90 19.63
CA SER A 225 4.08 1.16 18.48
C SER A 225 5.17 0.31 17.86
N GLU A 226 4.76 -0.83 17.33
CA GLU A 226 5.60 -1.72 16.55
C GLU A 226 6.09 -1.07 15.26
N ARG A 227 7.25 -1.53 14.75
CA ARG A 227 7.85 -0.96 13.54
C ARG A 227 7.06 -1.26 12.27
N PHE A 228 6.50 -2.46 12.14
CA PHE A 228 5.81 -2.90 10.95
C PHE A 228 4.33 -3.04 11.24
N THR A 229 3.50 -2.41 10.41
CA THR A 229 2.05 -2.59 10.45
C THR A 229 1.57 -2.96 9.07
N PHE A 230 0.98 -4.13 8.92
CA PHE A 230 0.38 -4.60 7.68
C PHE A 230 -1.13 -4.64 7.82
N CYS A 231 -1.82 -3.91 6.97
CA CYS A 231 -3.28 -3.84 6.96
C CYS A 231 -3.82 -4.26 5.60
N ARG A 232 -5.08 -4.67 5.61
CA ARG A 232 -5.90 -4.90 4.44
C ARG A 232 -7.04 -3.92 4.43
N ARG A 233 -7.28 -3.31 3.27
CA ARG A 233 -8.48 -2.52 3.01
C ARG A 233 -9.61 -3.45 2.59
N ASP A 234 -10.79 -3.34 3.18
CA ASP A 234 -11.96 -4.08 2.70
C ASP A 234 -12.65 -3.38 1.51
N ALA A 235 -13.75 -3.95 1.03
CA ALA A 235 -14.49 -3.40 -0.12
C ALA A 235 -15.09 -2.00 0.16
N ILE A 236 -15.29 -1.64 1.42
CA ILE A 236 -15.84 -0.35 1.86
C ILE A 236 -14.73 0.66 2.24
N GLY A 237 -13.48 0.24 2.19
CA GLY A 237 -12.33 1.11 2.41
C GLY A 237 -11.80 1.12 3.84
N GLU A 238 -12.34 0.32 4.75
CA GLU A 238 -11.86 0.20 6.12
C GLU A 238 -10.56 -0.60 6.19
N LEU A 239 -9.63 -0.17 7.04
CA LEU A 239 -8.37 -0.85 7.27
C LEU A 239 -8.52 -1.85 8.42
N THR A 240 -8.32 -3.13 8.11
CA THR A 240 -8.18 -4.20 9.09
C THR A 240 -6.70 -4.54 9.27
N VAL A 241 -6.20 -4.46 10.50
CA VAL A 241 -4.82 -4.87 10.81
C VAL A 241 -4.69 -6.38 10.67
N VAL A 242 -3.76 -6.82 9.83
CA VAL A 242 -3.42 -8.24 9.61
C VAL A 242 -2.22 -8.64 10.46
N TYR A 243 -1.22 -7.74 10.58
CA TYR A 243 -0.03 -7.96 11.39
C TYR A 243 0.50 -6.65 11.96
N THR A 244 1.01 -6.69 13.19
CA THR A 244 1.81 -5.63 13.80
C THR A 244 2.94 -6.26 14.60
N GLY A 245 4.17 -5.76 14.43
CA GLY A 245 5.35 -6.29 15.11
C GLY A 245 6.66 -5.66 14.65
N ASP A 246 7.74 -5.94 15.36
CA ASP A 246 9.10 -5.50 15.03
C ASP A 246 9.89 -6.49 14.13
N ASP A 247 9.31 -7.65 13.76
CA ASP A 247 9.94 -8.65 12.88
C ASP A 247 9.48 -8.48 11.41
N TYR A 248 10.42 -8.15 10.53
CA TYR A 248 10.14 -7.98 9.09
C TYR A 248 9.91 -9.29 8.36
N GLY A 249 10.61 -10.37 8.75
CA GLY A 249 10.41 -11.69 8.16
C GLY A 249 9.01 -12.22 8.43
N GLU A 250 8.51 -12.00 9.66
CA GLU A 250 7.13 -12.34 10.02
C GLU A 250 6.11 -11.45 9.29
N ALA A 251 6.39 -10.15 9.14
CA ALA A 251 5.55 -9.27 8.31
C ALA A 251 5.44 -9.79 6.87
N LEU A 252 6.58 -10.18 6.27
CA LEU A 252 6.59 -10.74 4.92
C LEU A 252 5.88 -12.09 4.82
N ARG A 253 5.91 -12.92 5.86
CA ARG A 253 5.12 -14.17 5.91
C ARG A 253 3.62 -13.87 5.81
N HIS A 254 3.13 -12.88 6.56
CA HIS A 254 1.73 -12.45 6.47
C HIS A 254 1.38 -11.86 5.10
N ILE A 255 2.29 -11.07 4.52
CA ILE A 255 2.11 -10.50 3.19
C ILE A 255 2.08 -11.59 2.11
N ALA A 256 2.95 -12.60 2.19
CA ALA A 256 2.97 -13.71 1.24
C ALA A 256 1.64 -14.46 1.21
N ILE A 257 1.04 -14.71 2.39
CA ILE A 257 -0.28 -15.33 2.51
C ILE A 257 -1.35 -14.47 1.82
N GLU A 258 -1.34 -13.15 2.04
CA GLU A 258 -2.30 -12.22 1.46
C GLU A 258 -2.15 -12.10 -0.07
N VAL A 259 -0.91 -12.04 -0.56
CA VAL A 259 -0.60 -12.02 -1.99
C VAL A 259 -1.10 -13.29 -2.68
N LEU A 260 -0.87 -14.47 -2.08
CA LEU A 260 -1.40 -15.73 -2.58
C LEU A 260 -2.93 -15.73 -2.58
N ALA A 261 -3.57 -15.22 -1.53
CA ALA A 261 -5.02 -15.11 -1.45
C ALA A 261 -5.59 -14.21 -2.56
N CYS A 262 -4.96 -13.05 -2.79
CA CYS A 262 -5.34 -12.11 -3.84
C CYS A 262 -5.17 -12.73 -5.24
N ASP A 263 -4.03 -13.34 -5.54
CA ASP A 263 -3.76 -13.94 -6.85
C ASP A 263 -4.67 -15.14 -7.12
N PHE A 264 -4.93 -15.97 -6.11
CA PHE A 264 -5.91 -17.05 -6.19
C PHE A 264 -7.31 -16.53 -6.51
N ALA A 265 -7.76 -15.50 -5.80
CA ALA A 265 -9.08 -14.90 -6.01
C ALA A 265 -9.20 -14.23 -7.39
N HIS A 266 -8.17 -13.52 -7.85
CA HIS A 266 -8.11 -12.94 -9.19
C HIS A 266 -8.22 -14.02 -10.28
N ARG A 267 -7.47 -15.11 -10.16
CA ARG A 267 -7.50 -16.18 -11.16
C ARG A 267 -8.84 -16.90 -11.18
N LEU A 268 -9.49 -17.06 -10.04
CA LEU A 268 -10.87 -17.56 -9.98
C LEU A 268 -11.82 -16.60 -10.71
N ALA A 269 -11.75 -15.31 -10.41
CA ALA A 269 -12.57 -14.28 -11.05
C ALA A 269 -12.38 -14.20 -12.57
N GLN A 270 -11.17 -14.49 -13.07
CA GLN A 270 -10.86 -14.51 -14.50
C GLN A 270 -11.35 -15.76 -15.24
N GLN A 271 -11.54 -16.88 -14.53
CA GLN A 271 -11.96 -18.15 -15.11
C GLN A 271 -13.46 -18.38 -15.05
N LEU A 272 -14.13 -17.75 -14.09
CA LEU A 272 -15.58 -17.76 -13.96
C LEU A 272 -16.17 -16.63 -14.79
N ASP A 273 -17.32 -16.89 -15.40
CA ASP A 273 -18.11 -15.79 -15.94
C ASP A 273 -18.69 -14.91 -14.80
N PRO A 274 -19.18 -13.69 -15.11
CA PRO A 274 -19.69 -12.79 -14.09
C PRO A 274 -20.81 -13.36 -13.21
N ALA A 275 -21.70 -14.16 -13.80
CA ALA A 275 -22.83 -14.75 -13.09
C ALA A 275 -22.36 -15.91 -12.20
N GLU A 276 -21.45 -16.74 -12.71
CA GLU A 276 -20.82 -17.82 -11.94
C GLU A 276 -20.02 -17.27 -10.75
N TRP A 277 -19.24 -16.20 -10.95
CA TRP A 277 -18.50 -15.53 -9.88
C TRP A 277 -19.43 -15.04 -8.77
N ARG A 278 -20.50 -14.32 -9.13
CA ARG A 278 -21.51 -13.84 -8.18
C ARG A 278 -22.17 -15.00 -7.44
N GLU A 279 -22.62 -16.02 -8.17
CA GLU A 279 -23.32 -17.15 -7.58
C GLU A 279 -22.42 -17.91 -6.60
N MET A 280 -21.18 -18.18 -6.99
CA MET A 280 -20.15 -18.79 -6.15
C MET A 280 -19.97 -18.00 -4.85
N ARG A 281 -19.83 -16.67 -4.94
CA ARG A 281 -19.66 -15.80 -3.76
C ARG A 281 -20.85 -15.78 -2.82
N ILE A 282 -22.07 -15.86 -3.36
CA ILE A 282 -23.30 -15.94 -2.56
C ILE A 282 -23.40 -17.31 -1.87
N ARG A 283 -23.13 -18.41 -2.60
CA ARG A 283 -23.18 -19.77 -2.04
C ARG A 283 -22.18 -19.96 -0.91
N ASN A 284 -20.99 -19.35 -1.01
CA ASN A 284 -19.95 -19.41 0.03
C ASN A 284 -20.38 -18.85 1.40
N ARG A 285 -21.50 -18.11 1.50
CA ARG A 285 -22.05 -17.69 2.79
C ARG A 285 -22.54 -18.84 3.67
N SER A 286 -22.96 -19.93 3.05
CA SER A 286 -23.68 -21.03 3.70
C SER A 286 -23.00 -22.40 3.56
N VAL A 287 -21.84 -22.45 2.90
CA VAL A 287 -21.06 -23.70 2.81
C VAL A 287 -20.45 -24.05 4.17
N GLU A 288 -20.27 -25.35 4.40
CA GLU A 288 -19.62 -25.84 5.61
C GLU A 288 -18.17 -25.35 5.68
N ALA A 289 -17.66 -25.18 6.90
CA ALA A 289 -16.26 -24.81 7.11
C ALA A 289 -15.32 -25.82 6.46
N GLY A 290 -14.36 -25.34 5.66
CA GLY A 290 -13.42 -26.19 4.92
C GLY A 290 -13.93 -26.63 3.54
N VAL A 291 -15.10 -26.15 3.10
CA VAL A 291 -15.63 -26.33 1.74
C VAL A 291 -15.70 -24.98 1.05
N CYS A 292 -15.48 -24.96 -0.27
CA CYS A 292 -15.63 -23.76 -1.10
C CYS A 292 -16.53 -24.08 -2.30
N ALA A 293 -17.52 -23.22 -2.55
CA ALA A 293 -18.45 -23.34 -3.66
C ALA A 293 -17.77 -23.21 -5.03
N SER A 294 -16.53 -22.71 -5.10
CA SER A 294 -15.76 -22.65 -6.35
C SER A 294 -15.57 -24.01 -7.01
N HIS A 295 -15.56 -25.11 -6.23
CA HIS A 295 -15.47 -26.47 -6.75
C HIS A 295 -16.70 -26.93 -7.54
N ASP A 296 -17.85 -26.25 -7.39
CA ASP A 296 -19.04 -26.53 -8.19
C ASP A 296 -18.91 -26.03 -9.63
N PHE A 297 -17.97 -25.12 -9.89
CA PHE A 297 -17.79 -24.44 -11.18
C PHE A 297 -16.50 -24.86 -11.89
N LEU A 298 -15.40 -25.05 -11.15
CA LEU A 298 -14.10 -25.43 -11.71
C LEU A 298 -13.22 -26.18 -10.69
N ASP A 299 -12.08 -26.71 -11.14
CA ASP A 299 -11.10 -27.30 -10.23
C ASP A 299 -10.28 -26.20 -9.52
N ALA A 300 -10.80 -25.70 -8.40
CA ALA A 300 -10.16 -24.62 -7.65
C ALA A 300 -8.78 -25.00 -7.08
N ASN A 301 -8.47 -26.30 -6.92
CA ASN A 301 -7.14 -26.73 -6.49
C ASN A 301 -6.09 -26.47 -7.59
N MET A 302 -6.47 -26.66 -8.86
CA MET A 302 -5.59 -26.34 -9.98
C MET A 302 -5.37 -24.83 -10.12
N VAL A 303 -6.37 -24.02 -9.78
CA VAL A 303 -6.25 -22.56 -9.75
C VAL A 303 -5.32 -22.10 -8.62
N MET A 304 -5.47 -22.69 -7.42
CA MET A 304 -4.57 -22.42 -6.29
C MET A 304 -3.13 -22.86 -6.59
N LEU A 305 -2.93 -24.01 -7.24
CA LEU A 305 -1.59 -24.43 -7.67
C LEU A 305 -0.95 -23.42 -8.62
N ALA A 306 -1.71 -22.93 -9.61
CA ALA A 306 -1.22 -21.91 -10.53
C ALA A 306 -0.92 -20.58 -9.82
N ALA A 307 -1.74 -20.20 -8.84
CA ALA A 307 -1.51 -19.01 -8.03
C ALA A 307 -0.23 -19.14 -7.20
N TRP A 308 -0.09 -20.25 -6.48
CA TRP A 308 1.10 -20.58 -5.70
C TRP A 308 2.35 -20.53 -6.56
N GLN A 309 2.34 -21.14 -7.75
CA GLN A 309 3.50 -21.08 -8.66
C GLN A 309 3.86 -19.66 -9.10
N ALA A 310 2.87 -18.77 -9.27
CA ALA A 310 3.08 -17.41 -9.70
C ALA A 310 3.56 -16.48 -8.58
N THR A 311 3.06 -16.66 -7.36
CA THR A 311 3.42 -15.82 -6.21
C THR A 311 4.62 -16.34 -5.42
N ARG A 312 5.14 -17.54 -5.77
CA ARG A 312 6.33 -18.12 -5.16
C ARG A 312 7.65 -17.51 -5.64
N ASP A 313 7.59 -16.40 -6.38
CA ASP A 313 8.79 -15.63 -6.73
C ASP A 313 9.64 -15.40 -5.45
N PRO A 314 10.91 -15.83 -5.43
CA PRO A 314 11.79 -15.70 -4.27
C PRO A 314 12.01 -14.25 -3.80
N ALA A 315 11.60 -13.24 -4.57
CA ALA A 315 11.63 -11.84 -4.17
C ALA A 315 10.81 -11.54 -2.89
N VAL A 316 9.85 -12.41 -2.51
CA VAL A 316 9.18 -12.34 -1.20
C VAL A 316 9.88 -13.27 -0.21
N VAL A 317 10.93 -12.75 0.44
CA VAL A 317 11.59 -13.44 1.56
C VAL A 317 10.56 -13.67 2.67
N GLY A 318 10.41 -14.89 3.19
CA GLY A 318 9.33 -15.24 4.13
C GLY A 318 8.44 -16.39 3.65
N ASN A 319 8.61 -16.81 2.39
CA ASN A 319 7.94 -17.97 1.81
C ASN A 319 8.41 -19.35 2.37
N GLY A 320 9.38 -19.39 3.29
CA GLY A 320 9.95 -20.64 3.82
C GLY A 320 10.76 -21.48 2.81
N ASP A 321 11.22 -22.66 3.23
CA ASP A 321 12.04 -23.58 2.41
C ASP A 321 11.21 -24.52 1.50
N ALA A 322 9.92 -24.25 1.33
CA ALA A 322 9.02 -25.13 0.59
C ALA A 322 9.32 -25.13 -0.92
N THR A 323 9.71 -26.28 -1.45
CA THR A 323 10.04 -26.47 -2.88
C THR A 323 8.87 -27.00 -3.72
N ALA A 324 7.74 -27.30 -3.08
CA ALA A 324 6.53 -27.78 -3.71
C ALA A 324 5.31 -27.44 -2.85
N LEU A 325 4.13 -27.25 -3.48
CA LEU A 325 2.87 -26.93 -2.81
C LEU A 325 2.53 -27.92 -1.69
N GLY A 326 2.78 -29.22 -1.90
CA GLY A 326 2.51 -30.27 -0.91
C GLY A 326 3.31 -30.14 0.39
N CYS A 327 4.39 -29.36 0.38
CA CYS A 327 5.20 -29.04 1.55
C CYS A 327 4.90 -27.64 2.12
N ASP A 328 3.97 -26.90 1.50
CA ASP A 328 3.60 -25.53 1.87
C ASP A 328 2.12 -25.41 2.27
N LEU A 329 1.52 -26.50 2.75
CA LEU A 329 0.09 -26.59 2.98
C LEU A 329 -0.43 -25.60 4.03
N ASP A 330 0.36 -25.25 5.04
CA ASP A 330 -0.06 -24.28 6.06
C ASP A 330 -0.24 -22.88 5.47
N HIS A 331 0.69 -22.46 4.60
CA HIS A 331 0.60 -21.21 3.85
C HIS A 331 -0.61 -21.23 2.90
N VAL A 332 -0.76 -22.30 2.12
CA VAL A 332 -1.86 -22.44 1.16
C VAL A 332 -3.22 -22.45 1.86
N ASN A 333 -3.35 -23.16 2.98
CA ASN A 333 -4.58 -23.21 3.75
C ASN A 333 -4.91 -21.85 4.40
N ALA A 334 -3.89 -21.12 4.86
CA ALA A 334 -4.07 -19.76 5.37
C ALA A 334 -4.56 -18.82 4.26
N ALA A 335 -3.93 -18.86 3.08
CA ALA A 335 -4.32 -18.05 1.93
C ALA A 335 -5.73 -18.39 1.44
N TRP A 336 -6.08 -19.68 1.42
CA TRP A 336 -7.44 -20.12 1.08
C TRP A 336 -8.49 -19.60 2.07
N THR A 337 -8.16 -19.60 3.36
CA THR A 337 -9.04 -19.08 4.41
C THR A 337 -9.29 -17.59 4.23
N ILE A 338 -8.23 -16.82 3.98
CA ILE A 338 -8.32 -15.38 3.68
C ILE A 338 -9.14 -15.16 2.42
N ALA A 339 -8.78 -15.82 1.30
CA ALA A 339 -9.49 -15.67 0.04
C ALA A 339 -10.97 -15.97 0.20
N THR A 340 -11.32 -17.07 0.88
CA THR A 340 -12.73 -17.45 1.10
C THR A 340 -13.48 -16.40 1.92
N ARG A 341 -12.90 -15.97 3.05
CA ARG A 341 -13.51 -14.97 3.94
C ARG A 341 -13.69 -13.62 3.25
N ASP A 342 -12.67 -13.19 2.51
CA ASP A 342 -12.49 -11.79 2.16
C ASP A 342 -12.79 -11.47 0.70
N TYR A 343 -12.58 -12.42 -0.21
CA TYR A 343 -12.72 -12.19 -1.65
C TYR A 343 -13.79 -13.07 -2.27
N LEU A 344 -13.88 -14.34 -1.85
CA LEU A 344 -14.78 -15.34 -2.43
C LEU A 344 -16.11 -15.46 -1.69
N THR A 345 -16.37 -14.62 -0.69
CA THR A 345 -17.68 -14.47 -0.06
C THR A 345 -18.15 -13.04 -0.29
N ALA A 346 -19.43 -12.86 -0.59
CA ALA A 346 -20.02 -11.52 -0.73
C ALA A 346 -20.94 -11.21 0.46
N SER A 347 -20.84 -10.03 1.06
CA SER A 347 -21.94 -9.45 1.86
C SER A 347 -23.10 -9.03 0.95
N ASP A 348 -24.25 -8.63 1.49
CA ASP A 348 -25.38 -8.14 0.66
C ASP A 348 -24.99 -6.90 -0.15
N GLU A 349 -24.09 -6.07 0.37
CA GLU A 349 -23.54 -4.91 -0.31
C GLU A 349 -22.51 -5.30 -1.38
N ALA A 350 -21.64 -6.28 -1.10
CA ALA A 350 -20.71 -6.80 -2.10
C ALA A 350 -21.42 -7.55 -3.24
N ALA A 351 -22.55 -8.21 -2.97
CA ALA A 351 -23.36 -8.86 -4.00
C ALA A 351 -24.04 -7.84 -4.92
N ARG A 352 -24.36 -6.64 -4.42
CA ARG A 352 -24.77 -5.50 -5.27
C ARG A 352 -23.61 -5.02 -6.14
N PHE A 353 -22.40 -4.96 -5.59
CA PHE A 353 -21.19 -4.58 -6.32
C PHE A 353 -20.83 -5.57 -7.44
N ASP A 354 -20.93 -6.88 -7.18
CA ASP A 354 -20.72 -7.95 -8.18
C ASP A 354 -21.65 -7.81 -9.38
N ASP A 355 -22.91 -7.46 -9.14
CA ASP A 355 -23.90 -7.22 -10.20
C ASP A 355 -23.51 -6.05 -11.11
N TRP A 356 -22.74 -5.09 -10.62
CA TRP A 356 -22.50 -3.82 -11.30
C TRP A 356 -21.14 -3.75 -12.01
N ARG A 357 -20.09 -4.31 -11.41
CA ARG A 357 -18.73 -4.27 -11.94
C ARG A 357 -18.43 -5.44 -12.87
N VAL A 358 -18.93 -6.63 -12.55
CA VAL A 358 -18.56 -7.86 -13.28
C VAL A 358 -19.41 -8.03 -14.54
N THR A 359 -20.64 -7.51 -14.56
CA THR A 359 -21.54 -7.64 -15.72
C THR A 359 -21.32 -6.58 -16.79
N GLY A 360 -20.59 -5.50 -16.50
CA GLY A 360 -20.42 -4.35 -17.40
C GLY A 360 -21.74 -3.69 -17.83
N ARG A 361 -22.86 -4.00 -17.16
CA ARG A 361 -24.20 -3.58 -17.57
C ARG A 361 -24.39 -2.10 -17.35
N ASP A 362 -24.85 -1.42 -18.38
CA ASP A 362 -25.20 -0.01 -18.29
C ASP A 362 -26.38 0.22 -17.34
N VAL A 363 -26.46 1.45 -16.83
CA VAL A 363 -27.50 1.85 -15.88
C VAL A 363 -28.93 1.67 -16.43
N PRO A 364 -29.22 1.94 -17.72
CA PRO A 364 -30.52 1.64 -18.32
C PRO A 364 -30.96 0.17 -18.22
N SER A 365 -30.03 -0.77 -18.44
CA SER A 365 -30.32 -2.21 -18.36
C SER A 365 -30.68 -2.63 -16.93
N LEU A 366 -29.98 -2.08 -15.93
CA LEU A 366 -30.25 -2.32 -14.52
C LEU A 366 -31.61 -1.71 -14.08
N ALA A 367 -31.97 -0.55 -14.62
CA ALA A 367 -33.26 0.11 -14.35
C ALA A 367 -34.44 -0.71 -14.87
N ALA A 368 -34.30 -1.31 -16.06
CA ALA A 368 -35.32 -2.15 -16.66
C ALA A 368 -35.62 -3.43 -15.86
N GLU A 369 -34.64 -3.89 -15.08
CA GLU A 369 -34.74 -5.07 -14.20
C GLU A 369 -35.29 -4.75 -12.79
N GLY A 370 -35.59 -3.48 -12.50
CA GLY A 370 -36.21 -3.06 -11.24
C GLY A 370 -35.23 -2.96 -10.06
N HIS A 371 -33.93 -2.84 -10.33
CA HIS A 371 -32.93 -2.58 -9.29
C HIS A 371 -33.07 -1.14 -8.75
N ASP A 372 -32.73 -0.95 -7.46
CA ASP A 372 -32.84 0.34 -6.77
C ASP A 372 -31.83 1.36 -7.33
N LEU A 373 -32.31 2.24 -8.20
CA LEU A 373 -31.58 3.32 -8.85
C LEU A 373 -32.29 4.64 -8.58
N ALA A 374 -31.55 5.72 -8.28
CA ALA A 374 -32.16 7.06 -8.11
C ALA A 374 -31.80 7.99 -9.26
N THR A 375 -32.68 8.96 -9.49
CA THR A 375 -32.46 10.15 -10.32
C THR A 375 -32.29 11.35 -9.39
N ILE A 376 -31.21 12.12 -9.56
CA ILE A 376 -31.00 13.36 -8.80
C ILE A 376 -31.18 14.54 -9.76
N PRO A 377 -32.17 15.43 -9.52
CA PRO A 377 -32.35 16.63 -10.33
C PRO A 377 -31.10 17.51 -10.35
N PRO A 378 -30.76 18.15 -11.49
CA PRO A 378 -31.61 18.33 -12.68
C PRO A 378 -31.45 17.22 -13.74
N SER A 379 -30.82 16.09 -13.42
CA SER A 379 -30.60 15.03 -14.39
C SER A 379 -31.80 14.08 -14.51
N ASP A 380 -32.21 13.82 -15.75
CA ASP A 380 -33.23 12.83 -16.11
C ASP A 380 -32.65 11.42 -16.33
N SER A 381 -31.32 11.26 -16.19
CA SER A 381 -30.60 10.01 -16.39
C SER A 381 -30.62 9.16 -15.11
N ALA A 382 -31.08 7.90 -15.19
CA ALA A 382 -30.86 6.94 -14.11
C ALA A 382 -29.34 6.76 -13.91
N GLY A 383 -28.87 6.92 -12.68
CA GLY A 383 -27.47 6.69 -12.33
C GLY A 383 -27.33 5.74 -11.13
N ARG A 384 -26.11 5.26 -10.90
CA ARG A 384 -25.81 4.33 -9.81
C ARG A 384 -25.64 5.13 -8.52
N VAL A 385 -26.42 4.80 -7.49
CA VAL A 385 -26.39 5.50 -6.20
C VAL A 385 -25.56 4.69 -5.22
N TYR A 386 -24.48 5.32 -4.76
CA TYR A 386 -23.71 4.83 -3.63
C TYR A 386 -23.97 5.79 -2.45
N LYS A 387 -23.75 5.34 -1.22
CA LYS A 387 -23.94 6.16 0.00
C LYS A 387 -23.17 7.49 -0.01
N VAL A 388 -22.17 7.64 -0.89
CA VAL A 388 -21.20 8.74 -0.90
C VAL A 388 -21.26 9.63 -2.15
N GLY A 389 -22.03 9.22 -3.16
CA GLY A 389 -22.06 9.89 -4.47
C GLY A 389 -22.77 9.08 -5.54
N PHE A 390 -22.79 9.63 -6.75
CA PHE A 390 -23.63 9.22 -7.86
C PHE A 390 -22.82 9.21 -9.16
N ILE A 391 -22.97 8.18 -9.99
CA ILE A 391 -22.34 8.13 -11.33
C ILE A 391 -23.45 8.08 -12.38
N GLN A 392 -23.34 8.94 -13.37
CA GLN A 392 -24.27 9.02 -14.50
C GLN A 392 -23.54 9.14 -15.83
N ALA A 393 -24.18 8.66 -16.89
CA ALA A 393 -23.70 8.89 -18.25
C ALA A 393 -23.93 10.36 -18.65
N HIS A 394 -22.95 10.97 -19.31
CA HIS A 394 -23.06 12.33 -19.86
C HIS A 394 -22.34 12.43 -21.21
N GLY A 395 -23.12 12.55 -22.29
CA GLY A 395 -22.56 12.52 -23.65
C GLY A 395 -21.90 11.18 -23.97
N ASN A 396 -20.61 11.21 -24.37
CA ASN A 396 -19.81 10.02 -24.65
C ASN A 396 -18.98 9.54 -23.44
N GLY A 397 -19.13 10.17 -22.28
CA GLY A 397 -18.39 9.87 -21.06
C GLY A 397 -19.31 9.74 -19.85
N TRP A 398 -18.72 9.92 -18.68
CA TRP A 398 -19.34 9.71 -17.38
C TRP A 398 -19.15 10.93 -16.49
N ILE A 399 -20.16 11.28 -15.72
CA ILE A 399 -20.05 12.26 -14.64
C ILE A 399 -20.18 11.53 -13.31
N VAL A 400 -19.27 11.84 -12.40
CA VAL A 400 -19.32 11.41 -11.00
C VAL A 400 -19.66 12.62 -10.15
N ASP A 401 -20.81 12.56 -9.48
CA ASP A 401 -21.31 13.58 -8.57
C ASP A 401 -21.12 13.14 -7.11
N VAL A 402 -20.38 13.93 -6.35
CA VAL A 402 -20.05 13.67 -4.95
C VAL A 402 -20.38 14.90 -4.14
N ALA A 403 -21.42 14.82 -3.30
CA ALA A 403 -21.94 15.95 -2.55
C ALA A 403 -22.27 17.16 -3.44
N ILE A 404 -21.38 18.14 -3.60
CA ILE A 404 -21.56 19.35 -4.43
C ILE A 404 -20.59 19.45 -5.60
N THR A 405 -19.75 18.43 -5.81
CA THR A 405 -18.72 18.41 -6.87
C THR A 405 -19.09 17.41 -7.95
N SER A 406 -18.85 17.78 -9.21
CA SER A 406 -19.10 16.96 -10.39
C SER A 406 -17.82 16.85 -11.21
N GLU A 407 -17.39 15.64 -11.55
CA GLU A 407 -16.18 15.39 -12.33
C GLU A 407 -16.46 14.47 -13.53
N CYS A 408 -15.85 14.77 -14.68
CA CYS A 408 -16.10 14.07 -15.94
C CYS A 408 -14.97 13.08 -16.26
N PHE A 409 -15.34 11.89 -16.72
CA PHE A 409 -14.43 10.81 -17.09
C PHE A 409 -14.77 10.28 -18.48
N GLU A 410 -13.75 9.96 -19.27
CA GLU A 410 -13.94 9.35 -20.59
C GLU A 410 -14.32 7.87 -20.48
N HIS A 411 -13.85 7.17 -19.44
CA HIS A 411 -14.08 5.74 -19.25
C HIS A 411 -14.78 5.44 -17.93
N LEU A 412 -15.67 4.44 -17.96
CA LEU A 412 -16.44 4.02 -16.78
C LEU A 412 -15.55 3.52 -15.64
N ILE A 413 -14.48 2.80 -15.98
CA ILE A 413 -13.56 2.25 -14.98
C ILE A 413 -12.87 3.35 -14.16
N ASP A 414 -12.54 4.49 -14.79
CA ASP A 414 -11.92 5.63 -14.14
C ASP A 414 -12.93 6.41 -13.29
N ALA A 415 -14.18 6.54 -13.76
CA ALA A 415 -15.28 7.09 -12.98
C ALA A 415 -15.60 6.25 -11.73
N GLU A 416 -15.56 4.93 -11.85
CA GLU A 416 -15.76 3.99 -10.74
C GLU A 416 -14.60 4.05 -9.75
N ALA A 417 -13.36 4.08 -10.22
CA ALA A 417 -12.17 4.24 -9.38
C ALA A 417 -12.19 5.57 -8.62
N HIS A 418 -12.62 6.66 -9.27
CA HIS A 418 -12.77 7.97 -8.63
C HIS A 418 -13.85 7.96 -7.54
N LEU A 419 -15.04 7.46 -7.83
CA LEU A 419 -16.11 7.36 -6.82
C LEU A 419 -15.68 6.48 -5.64
N TRP A 420 -14.94 5.40 -5.90
CA TRP A 420 -14.41 4.54 -4.86
C TRP A 420 -13.38 5.27 -3.97
N SER A 421 -12.46 6.06 -4.55
CA SER A 421 -11.53 6.88 -3.77
C SER A 421 -12.23 7.88 -2.84
N VAL A 422 -13.39 8.38 -3.28
CA VAL A 422 -14.28 9.25 -2.52
C VAL A 422 -15.04 8.49 -1.43
N PHE A 423 -15.48 7.27 -1.72
CA PHE A 423 -16.16 6.38 -0.77
C PHE A 423 -15.27 6.09 0.43
N ALA A 424 -14.05 5.62 0.17
CA ALA A 424 -13.03 5.36 1.18
C ALA A 424 -12.71 6.62 2.02
N SER A 425 -12.82 7.81 1.43
CA SER A 425 -12.63 9.10 2.11
C SER A 425 -13.84 9.58 2.92
N ASN A 426 -15.03 9.00 2.76
CA ASN A 426 -16.25 9.39 3.46
C ASN A 426 -16.56 8.46 4.65
N GLU A 427 -16.23 7.18 4.56
CA GLU A 427 -16.44 6.21 5.65
C GLU A 427 -15.49 6.45 6.83
N SER A 428 -14.27 6.94 6.57
CA SER A 428 -13.34 7.44 7.60
C SER A 428 -13.84 8.65 8.41
N ARG A 429 -15.04 9.18 8.10
CA ARG A 429 -15.67 10.31 8.83
C ARG A 429 -16.65 9.88 9.92
N HIS A 430 -16.94 8.58 10.04
CA HIS A 430 -17.96 8.05 10.97
C HIS A 430 -17.43 7.01 11.97
N VAL A 431 -16.11 6.85 12.07
CA VAL A 431 -15.43 6.12 13.15
C VAL A 431 -14.76 7.12 14.09
#